data_AF-A0A9W3BSZ1-F1
#
_entry.id   AF-A0A9W3BSZ1-F1
#
_cell.length_a   1.000
_cell.length_b   1.000
_cell.length_c   1.000
_cell.angle_alpha   90.00
_cell.angle_beta   90.00
_cell.angle_gamma   90.00
#
_symmetry.space_group_name_H-M   'P 1'
#
loop_
_entity.id
_entity.type
_entity.pdbx_description
1 polymer ?
#
loop_
_entity_poly.entity_id
_entity_poly.type
_entity_poly.pdbx_seq_one_letter_code
_entity_poly.pdbx_strand_id
1 'polypeptide(L)'
;MDNGDLDSGSGSGSGSGMKKKQKLNDPVDDKHEAVVDSSRQEEKEDEEVVEKRRYRSMAKVAIGNLINPTLENSTITDMVHIVCPTFSLDTCKLQNAILELYREGKDKIKKLLKEAGGKLTLSCEWMVLGDWKWTSEDIVGPILHQDFMVISVYVADEDFKMRKWILAYHPHSPEDMKAKGVYLDSFKNVVKDYEIESKVSTLLVPNNVDLGLDGWIEERGECQINPNVLLIYCCSDVFRLMVDDLYKDIRMSWLMDLVRILLGWESDGRLYPTHWTHTLHKLQTAVDMEAKDVFEDDKYDYYDYPCDEEWVRIRTFCKLAGCIYKVAKELFDGEYPTANVYFHLLVELKVMLKDEIKNGDGEYFLSKGKEILERFDKYWSDMFLVLATASVLDPRFKMKYLDFYCSKNSDDEGSKAKTVLDYLRSLYSRYAASDISPLPERAVEPTPRCIFYMFEDEVDEEEEDEEKKPNGYGEFAFFQEYLKSEGCSREFPESSELDSYFKQPVLEWSKDLDALDWWRKESSKYPILSRVARDVLSIPVSRGTSNRAYVADKRECPEFIVALEGELLNAMMCGESWPATLIWPSRY
;
A
#
# COMPACT_ATOMS: atom_id res chain seq x y z
N MET A 1 -78.61 -34.63 -5.09
CA MET A 1 -78.58 -33.17 -5.31
C MET A 1 -77.46 -32.93 -6.29
N ASP A 2 -77.84 -32.37 -7.44
CA ASP A 2 -77.09 -31.98 -8.64
C ASP A 2 -76.18 -33.04 -9.29
N ASN A 3 -76.64 -33.74 -10.35
CA ASN A 3 -76.89 -33.35 -11.76
C ASN A 3 -75.64 -33.00 -12.56
N GLY A 4 -75.39 -33.78 -13.63
CA GLY A 4 -74.52 -33.40 -14.73
C GLY A 4 -73.89 -34.58 -15.47
N ASP A 5 -74.68 -35.27 -16.28
CA ASP A 5 -74.25 -36.24 -17.29
C ASP A 5 -73.19 -35.65 -18.25
N LEU A 6 -72.22 -36.46 -18.70
CA LEU A 6 -72.17 -36.94 -20.09
C LEU A 6 -71.03 -37.96 -20.32
N ASP A 7 -71.41 -38.91 -21.16
CA ASP A 7 -70.84 -40.20 -21.50
C ASP A 7 -69.77 -40.12 -22.61
N SER A 8 -68.83 -41.06 -22.63
CA SER A 8 -68.36 -41.72 -23.86
C SER A 8 -67.40 -42.88 -23.53
N GLY A 9 -67.92 -44.11 -23.60
CA GLY A 9 -67.14 -45.33 -23.53
C GLY A 9 -66.52 -45.78 -24.86
N SER A 10 -65.43 -46.53 -24.77
CA SER A 10 -64.94 -47.63 -25.64
C SER A 10 -63.50 -47.94 -25.20
N GLY A 11 -62.97 -49.16 -25.13
CA GLY A 11 -63.44 -50.50 -25.45
C GLY A 11 -62.50 -51.53 -24.80
N SER A 12 -62.91 -52.79 -24.90
CA SER A 12 -62.48 -53.99 -24.18
C SER A 12 -61.37 -54.82 -24.85
N GLY A 13 -60.69 -55.66 -24.05
CA GLY A 13 -60.06 -56.94 -24.46
C GLY A 13 -58.70 -57.16 -23.76
N SER A 14 -58.43 -58.06 -22.80
CA SER A 14 -58.78 -59.47 -22.49
C SER A 14 -57.72 -60.51 -22.93
N GLY A 15 -57.26 -61.34 -21.98
CA GLY A 15 -56.46 -62.59 -22.15
C GLY A 15 -55.32 -62.69 -21.13
N SER A 16 -55.31 -63.41 -19.99
CA SER A 16 -55.74 -64.75 -19.52
C SER A 16 -54.69 -65.89 -19.68
N GLY A 17 -54.35 -66.55 -18.56
CA GLY A 17 -53.72 -67.87 -18.44
C GLY A 17 -53.00 -68.07 -17.08
N MET A 18 -53.63 -68.65 -16.04
CA MET A 18 -53.68 -70.10 -15.63
C MET A 18 -52.29 -70.70 -15.29
N LYS A 19 -52.02 -71.53 -14.27
CA LYS A 19 -52.71 -72.21 -13.14
C LYS A 19 -51.64 -73.05 -12.38
N LYS A 20 -51.77 -73.20 -11.03
CA LYS A 20 -51.53 -74.40 -10.15
C LYS A 20 -50.14 -75.12 -10.21
N LYS A 21 -49.56 -75.80 -9.19
CA LYS A 21 -49.82 -76.21 -7.78
C LYS A 21 -48.53 -76.92 -7.26
N GLN A 22 -48.20 -76.78 -5.97
CA GLN A 22 -47.71 -77.78 -4.95
C GLN A 22 -46.85 -79.00 -5.37
N LYS A 23 -45.80 -79.51 -4.68
CA LYS A 23 -45.41 -79.57 -3.23
C LYS A 23 -44.04 -80.30 -3.05
N LEU A 24 -43.32 -80.01 -1.94
CA LEU A 24 -42.26 -80.80 -1.19
C LEU A 24 -40.92 -81.10 -1.93
N ASN A 25 -39.70 -80.91 -1.39
CA ASN A 25 -39.13 -81.08 -0.05
C ASN A 25 -37.87 -80.21 0.21
N ASP A 26 -37.55 -80.10 1.50
CA ASP A 26 -36.31 -79.74 2.22
C ASP A 26 -35.95 -78.25 2.49
N PRO A 27 -35.58 -77.88 3.74
CA PRO A 27 -35.54 -76.49 4.17
C PRO A 27 -34.10 -76.01 4.47
N VAL A 28 -33.65 -74.94 3.81
CA VAL A 28 -32.57 -74.08 4.34
C VAL A 28 -32.81 -72.64 3.91
N ASP A 29 -32.68 -71.77 4.91
CA ASP A 29 -32.38 -70.34 4.91
C ASP A 29 -33.45 -69.27 4.67
N ASP A 30 -33.46 -68.41 5.70
CA ASP A 30 -33.49 -66.96 5.69
C ASP A 30 -34.83 -66.19 5.72
N LYS A 31 -34.83 -65.23 6.68
CA LYS A 31 -35.67 -64.03 6.82
C LYS A 31 -37.11 -64.26 7.33
N HIS A 32 -37.67 -63.54 8.29
CA HIS A 32 -37.32 -62.32 9.04
C HIS A 32 -38.18 -62.37 10.33
N GLU A 33 -37.65 -61.87 11.46
CA GLU A 33 -38.29 -60.87 12.33
C GLU A 33 -37.53 -60.80 13.66
N ALA A 34 -36.50 -59.97 13.68
CA ALA A 34 -36.03 -59.35 14.90
C ALA A 34 -35.82 -57.87 14.58
N VAL A 35 -36.51 -57.04 15.35
CA VAL A 35 -36.34 -55.60 15.47
C VAL A 35 -34.84 -55.30 15.63
N VAL A 36 -34.22 -54.62 14.67
CA VAL A 36 -32.86 -54.09 14.80
C VAL A 36 -32.89 -52.60 14.48
N ASP A 37 -32.68 -51.87 15.56
CA ASP A 37 -32.16 -50.52 15.70
C ASP A 37 -31.31 -50.08 14.49
N SER A 38 -31.74 -49.02 13.82
CA SER A 38 -30.95 -48.35 12.79
C SER A 38 -29.86 -47.50 13.46
N SER A 39 -28.82 -48.16 13.96
CA SER A 39 -27.61 -47.48 14.39
C SER A 39 -26.92 -46.87 13.16
N ARG A 40 -26.86 -45.53 13.16
CA ARG A 40 -26.00 -44.68 12.32
C ARG A 40 -24.61 -45.31 12.17
N GLN A 41 -24.23 -45.65 10.95
CA GLN A 41 -22.82 -45.75 10.60
C GLN A 41 -22.28 -44.32 10.50
N GLU A 42 -21.71 -43.82 11.59
CA GLU A 42 -20.76 -42.71 11.52
C GLU A 42 -19.47 -43.27 10.89
N GLU A 43 -19.13 -42.81 9.69
CA GLU A 43 -17.80 -43.02 9.13
C GLU A 43 -16.78 -42.38 10.09
N LYS A 44 -15.96 -43.19 10.75
CA LYS A 44 -14.83 -42.69 11.54
C LYS A 44 -13.83 -42.05 10.59
N GLU A 45 -13.86 -40.73 10.47
CA GLU A 45 -12.76 -39.98 9.86
C GLU A 45 -11.44 -40.34 10.56
N ASP A 46 -10.40 -40.54 9.77
CA ASP A 46 -9.06 -40.87 10.25
C ASP A 46 -8.57 -39.78 11.24
N GLU A 47 -8.12 -40.17 12.43
CA GLU A 47 -7.67 -39.25 13.47
C GLU A 47 -6.54 -38.34 12.97
N GLU A 48 -5.69 -38.82 12.06
CA GLU A 48 -4.62 -38.04 11.45
C GLU A 48 -5.17 -36.93 10.53
N VAL A 49 -6.24 -37.21 9.78
CA VAL A 49 -6.92 -36.24 8.92
C VAL A 49 -7.60 -35.15 9.76
N VAL A 50 -8.24 -35.56 10.85
CA VAL A 50 -8.87 -34.63 11.80
C VAL A 50 -7.80 -33.75 12.47
N GLU A 51 -6.67 -34.33 12.90
CA GLU A 51 -5.57 -33.57 13.50
C GLU A 51 -4.98 -32.56 12.50
N LYS A 52 -4.68 -32.99 11.27
CA LYS A 52 -4.17 -32.09 10.23
C LYS A 52 -5.13 -30.94 9.95
N ARG A 53 -6.45 -31.21 9.90
CA ARG A 53 -7.49 -30.17 9.72
C ARG A 53 -7.51 -29.17 10.87
N ARG A 54 -7.30 -29.62 12.12
CA ARG A 54 -7.22 -28.73 13.30
C ARG A 54 -6.04 -27.79 13.20
N TYR A 55 -4.82 -28.30 13.05
CA TYR A 55 -3.62 -27.46 12.95
C TYR A 55 -3.68 -26.50 11.76
N ARG A 56 -4.19 -26.97 10.62
CA ARG A 56 -4.40 -26.12 9.47
C ARG A 56 -5.38 -24.99 9.75
N SER A 57 -6.44 -25.23 10.53
CA SER A 57 -7.41 -24.19 10.93
C SER A 57 -6.80 -23.19 11.91
N MET A 58 -6.03 -23.67 12.89
CA MET A 58 -5.31 -22.84 13.84
C MET A 58 -4.27 -21.96 13.15
N ALA A 59 -3.54 -22.51 12.17
CA ALA A 59 -2.58 -21.77 11.36
C ALA A 59 -3.25 -20.63 10.58
N LYS A 60 -4.50 -20.79 10.10
CA LYS A 60 -5.24 -19.67 9.48
C LYS A 60 -5.49 -18.53 10.45
N VAL A 61 -5.88 -18.88 11.68
CA VAL A 61 -6.13 -17.89 12.75
C VAL A 61 -4.84 -17.20 13.15
N ALA A 62 -3.75 -17.96 13.31
CA ALA A 62 -2.43 -17.42 13.64
C ALA A 62 -1.95 -16.44 12.57
N ILE A 63 -1.98 -16.83 11.28
CA ILE A 63 -1.57 -15.96 10.17
C ILE A 63 -2.47 -14.71 10.11
N GLY A 64 -3.80 -14.89 10.08
CA GLY A 64 -4.74 -13.77 9.87
C GLY A 64 -4.81 -12.77 11.03
N ASN A 65 -4.28 -13.10 12.21
CA ASN A 65 -4.21 -12.19 13.36
C ASN A 65 -2.77 -11.96 13.83
N LEU A 66 -1.78 -12.38 13.03
CA LEU A 66 -0.35 -12.34 13.34
C LEU A 66 0.01 -12.83 14.75
N ILE A 67 -0.62 -13.93 15.19
CA ILE A 67 -0.35 -14.49 16.51
C ILE A 67 0.93 -15.31 16.47
N ASN A 68 1.89 -14.96 17.33
CA ASN A 68 3.17 -15.66 17.43
C ASN A 68 2.96 -17.14 17.84
N PRO A 69 3.40 -18.12 17.01
CA PRO A 69 3.22 -19.56 17.27
C PRO A 69 4.37 -20.23 18.05
N THR A 70 5.38 -19.47 18.50
CA THR A 70 6.57 -19.99 19.21
C THR A 70 6.54 -19.74 20.71
N LEU A 71 5.94 -18.64 21.16
CA LEU A 71 5.72 -18.38 22.58
C LEU A 71 4.71 -19.40 23.13
N GLU A 72 4.92 -19.90 24.35
CA GLU A 72 3.84 -20.44 25.19
C GLU A 72 2.86 -19.30 25.47
N ASN A 73 2.14 -18.86 24.45
CA ASN A 73 1.13 -17.84 24.57
C ASN A 73 0.00 -18.50 25.36
N SER A 74 0.02 -18.30 26.68
CA SER A 74 -0.98 -18.84 27.59
C SER A 74 -2.37 -18.54 27.06
N THR A 75 -2.60 -17.39 26.43
CA THR A 75 -3.88 -17.01 25.83
C THR A 75 -4.39 -18.00 24.77
N ILE A 76 -3.57 -18.44 23.80
CA ILE A 76 -4.03 -19.41 22.80
C ILE A 76 -4.21 -20.77 23.46
N THR A 77 -3.26 -21.20 24.29
CA THR A 77 -3.33 -22.49 24.97
C THR A 77 -4.56 -22.57 25.87
N ASP A 78 -4.87 -21.50 26.59
CA ASP A 78 -6.02 -21.35 27.47
C ASP A 78 -7.31 -21.31 26.66
N MET A 79 -7.38 -20.53 25.57
CA MET A 79 -8.55 -20.52 24.67
C MET A 79 -8.82 -21.91 24.09
N VAL A 80 -7.78 -22.57 23.60
CA VAL A 80 -7.88 -23.92 23.02
C VAL A 80 -8.28 -24.92 24.09
N HIS A 81 -7.74 -24.84 25.31
CA HIS A 81 -8.08 -25.71 26.42
C HIS A 81 -9.53 -25.46 26.92
N ILE A 82 -10.03 -24.23 26.89
CA ILE A 82 -11.43 -23.90 27.22
C ILE A 82 -12.38 -24.51 26.19
N VAL A 83 -12.07 -24.36 24.89
CA VAL A 83 -12.95 -24.81 23.80
C VAL A 83 -12.83 -26.33 23.56
N CYS A 84 -11.66 -26.91 23.75
CA CYS A 84 -11.37 -28.33 23.58
C CYS A 84 -10.39 -28.83 24.64
N PRO A 85 -10.88 -29.13 25.87
CA PRO A 85 -10.02 -29.54 26.99
C PRO A 85 -9.20 -30.81 26.75
N THR A 86 -9.62 -31.64 25.81
CA THR A 86 -8.96 -32.90 25.46
C THR A 86 -7.86 -32.74 24.42
N PHE A 87 -7.67 -31.54 23.86
CA PHE A 87 -6.67 -31.28 22.82
C PHE A 87 -5.49 -30.50 23.40
N SER A 88 -4.29 -31.05 23.24
CA SER A 88 -3.04 -30.38 23.58
C SER A 88 -2.44 -29.74 22.33
N LEU A 89 -2.12 -28.46 22.41
CA LEU A 89 -1.48 -27.72 21.32
C LEU A 89 0.00 -28.10 21.21
N ASP A 90 0.42 -28.60 20.06
CA ASP A 90 1.82 -28.80 19.68
C ASP A 90 2.26 -27.64 18.78
N THR A 91 3.18 -26.81 19.29
CA THR A 91 3.69 -25.62 18.57
C THR A 91 4.45 -25.99 17.30
N CYS A 92 5.17 -27.12 17.28
CA CYS A 92 5.86 -27.59 16.08
C CYS A 92 4.87 -27.99 14.98
N LYS A 93 3.78 -28.68 15.34
CA LYS A 93 2.71 -29.02 14.37
C LYS A 93 2.01 -27.76 13.84
N LEU A 94 1.81 -26.75 14.67
CA LEU A 94 1.25 -25.46 14.25
C LEU A 94 2.18 -24.73 13.27
N GLN A 95 3.48 -24.63 13.58
CA GLN A 95 4.47 -23.99 12.71
C GLN A 95 4.58 -24.69 11.36
N ASN A 96 4.59 -26.03 11.34
CA ASN A 96 4.57 -26.79 10.09
C ASN A 96 3.31 -26.52 9.26
N ALA A 97 2.14 -26.44 9.89
CA ALA A 97 0.90 -26.11 9.19
C ALA A 97 0.91 -24.69 8.60
N ILE A 98 1.54 -23.71 9.28
CA ILE A 98 1.75 -22.35 8.76
C ILE A 98 2.63 -22.39 7.49
N LEU A 99 3.76 -23.10 7.54
CA LEU A 99 4.66 -23.23 6.40
C LEU A 99 4.01 -23.95 5.21
N GLU A 100 3.21 -25.00 5.44
CA GLU A 100 2.43 -25.66 4.38
C GLU A 100 1.45 -24.69 3.71
N LEU A 101 0.69 -23.93 4.49
CA LEU A 101 -0.26 -22.93 3.98
C LEU A 101 0.43 -21.83 3.18
N TYR A 102 1.58 -21.36 3.63
CA TYR A 102 2.39 -20.38 2.92
C TYR A 102 2.83 -20.91 1.55
N ARG A 103 3.35 -22.14 1.46
CA ARG A 103 3.77 -22.74 0.17
C ARG A 103 2.62 -22.83 -0.82
N GLU A 104 1.45 -23.30 -0.36
CA GLU A 104 0.26 -23.37 -1.19
C GLU A 104 -0.26 -21.98 -1.61
N GLY A 105 -0.24 -21.01 -0.71
CA GLY A 105 -0.63 -19.62 -1.00
C GLY A 105 0.31 -18.98 -2.03
N LYS A 106 1.62 -19.22 -1.88
CA LYS A 106 2.65 -18.73 -2.79
C LYS A 106 2.42 -19.18 -4.21
N ASP A 107 2.12 -20.47 -4.42
CA ASP A 107 1.82 -21.00 -5.76
C ASP A 107 0.60 -20.33 -6.40
N LYS A 108 -0.44 -20.02 -5.61
CA LYS A 108 -1.63 -19.32 -6.09
C LYS A 108 -1.34 -17.87 -6.44
N ILE A 109 -0.61 -17.15 -5.59
CA ILE A 109 -0.19 -15.76 -5.84
C ILE A 109 0.70 -15.69 -7.07
N LYS A 110 1.66 -16.60 -7.19
CA LYS A 110 2.53 -16.75 -8.36
C LYS A 110 1.72 -16.91 -9.65
N LYS A 111 0.70 -17.78 -9.65
CA LYS A 111 -0.20 -17.94 -10.80
C LYS A 111 -0.95 -16.65 -11.12
N LEU A 112 -1.52 -15.99 -10.11
CA LEU A 112 -2.28 -14.74 -10.31
C LEU A 112 -1.45 -13.60 -10.86
N LEU A 113 -0.22 -13.41 -10.38
CA LEU A 113 0.66 -12.34 -10.86
C LEU A 113 1.06 -12.55 -12.32
N LYS A 114 1.22 -13.81 -12.75
CA LYS A 114 1.48 -14.16 -14.15
C LYS A 114 0.26 -13.89 -15.05
N GLU A 115 -0.93 -14.23 -14.56
CA GLU A 115 -2.19 -14.12 -15.30
C GLU A 115 -2.82 -12.72 -15.27
N ALA A 116 -2.40 -11.85 -14.35
CA ALA A 116 -2.93 -10.49 -14.22
C ALA A 116 -2.84 -9.73 -15.55
N GLY A 117 -3.87 -8.99 -15.96
CA GLY A 117 -3.82 -8.21 -17.20
C GLY A 117 -2.88 -7.00 -17.14
N GLY A 118 -2.58 -6.49 -15.94
CA GLY A 118 -1.77 -5.29 -15.71
C GLY A 118 -0.28 -5.52 -15.57
N LYS A 119 0.47 -4.41 -15.52
CA LYS A 119 1.85 -4.38 -15.08
C LYS A 119 1.98 -4.37 -13.57
N LEU A 120 3.13 -4.80 -13.08
CA LEU A 120 3.43 -4.91 -11.66
C LEU A 120 4.42 -3.83 -11.24
N THR A 121 4.16 -3.22 -10.08
CA THR A 121 5.15 -2.39 -9.37
C THR A 121 5.68 -3.19 -8.19
N LEU A 122 6.99 -3.31 -8.03
CA LEU A 122 7.59 -3.87 -6.82
C LEU A 122 8.11 -2.74 -5.95
N SER A 123 7.86 -2.79 -4.64
CA SER A 123 8.49 -1.88 -3.68
C SER A 123 9.42 -2.61 -2.75
N CYS A 124 10.46 -1.94 -2.31
CA CYS A 124 11.34 -2.41 -1.25
C CYS A 124 11.25 -1.51 0.00
N GLU A 125 11.09 -2.14 1.16
CA GLU A 125 11.11 -1.48 2.46
C GLU A 125 12.16 -2.09 3.37
N TRP A 126 12.93 -1.21 4.01
CA TRP A 126 13.88 -1.57 5.06
C TRP A 126 13.23 -1.26 6.40
N MET A 127 13.01 -2.31 7.19
CA MET A 127 12.47 -2.27 8.55
C MET A 127 13.62 -2.50 9.53
N VAL A 128 13.69 -1.69 10.58
CA VAL A 128 14.77 -1.75 11.58
C VAL A 128 14.22 -2.19 12.93
N LEU A 129 15.02 -2.97 13.64
CA LEU A 129 14.70 -3.48 14.97
C LEU A 129 15.34 -2.55 16.03
N GLY A 130 14.51 -1.75 16.71
CA GLY A 130 14.91 -0.90 17.84
C GLY A 130 15.25 0.55 17.50
N ASP A 131 15.30 1.39 18.54
CA ASP A 131 15.69 2.79 18.48
C ASP A 131 17.20 2.86 18.14
N TRP A 132 17.54 3.47 17.01
CA TRP A 132 18.93 3.55 16.49
C TRP A 132 19.91 4.18 17.49
N LYS A 133 19.42 4.87 18.52
CA LYS A 133 20.21 5.42 19.62
C LYS A 133 20.83 4.36 20.54
N TRP A 134 20.31 3.13 20.56
CA TRP A 134 20.79 2.08 21.46
C TRP A 134 20.69 0.65 20.89
N THR A 135 21.14 0.37 19.67
CA THR A 135 21.57 -1.01 19.33
C THR A 135 22.32 -1.10 18.00
N SER A 136 23.64 -1.29 18.11
CA SER A 136 24.27 -2.45 17.47
C SER A 136 25.43 -3.00 18.30
N GLU A 137 25.97 -2.22 19.26
CA GLU A 137 27.17 -2.63 20.01
C GLU A 137 26.90 -3.12 21.46
N ASP A 138 25.78 -2.76 22.11
CA ASP A 138 25.64 -2.93 23.57
C ASP A 138 24.55 -3.90 24.08
N ILE A 139 23.72 -4.51 23.22
CA ILE A 139 22.75 -5.54 23.65
C ILE A 139 23.24 -6.90 23.19
N VAL A 140 23.77 -7.71 24.10
CA VAL A 140 24.07 -9.13 23.88
C VAL A 140 22.92 -9.95 24.46
N GLY A 141 22.03 -10.45 23.59
CA GLY A 141 20.90 -11.31 23.98
C GLY A 141 20.44 -12.20 22.81
N PRO A 142 19.52 -13.16 23.03
CA PRO A 142 19.02 -14.07 21.99
C PRO A 142 18.07 -13.41 20.97
N ILE A 143 17.87 -12.10 21.07
CA ILE A 143 17.02 -11.32 20.18
C ILE A 143 17.77 -11.13 18.85
N LEU A 144 17.13 -11.53 17.75
CA LEU A 144 17.70 -11.40 16.40
C LEU A 144 17.91 -9.91 16.09
N HIS A 145 19.17 -9.45 16.15
CA HIS A 145 19.62 -8.11 15.72
C HIS A 145 19.60 -7.94 14.19
N GLN A 146 18.52 -8.39 13.55
CA GLN A 146 18.42 -8.42 12.10
C GLN A 146 17.43 -7.35 11.66
N ASP A 147 17.90 -6.52 10.74
CA ASP A 147 17.02 -5.65 9.97
C ASP A 147 16.23 -6.52 8.99
N PHE A 148 15.08 -6.05 8.54
CA PHE A 148 14.25 -6.79 7.60
C PHE A 148 14.07 -6.04 6.29
N MET A 149 14.09 -6.83 5.21
CA MET A 149 13.76 -6.38 3.87
C MET A 149 12.42 -6.93 3.46
N VAL A 150 11.52 -6.02 3.12
CA VAL A 150 10.16 -6.34 2.71
C VAL A 150 10.02 -5.98 1.24
N ILE A 151 9.72 -6.99 0.42
CA ILE A 151 9.37 -6.79 -0.98
C ILE A 151 7.86 -6.95 -1.10
N SER A 152 7.20 -5.89 -1.53
CA SER A 152 5.76 -5.89 -1.83
C SER A 152 5.53 -5.74 -3.33
N VAL A 153 4.47 -6.35 -3.84
CA VAL A 153 3.96 -6.13 -5.20
C VAL A 153 2.68 -5.32 -5.14
N TYR A 154 2.55 -4.39 -6.07
CA TYR A 154 1.34 -3.63 -6.34
C TYR A 154 0.83 -3.98 -7.73
N VAL A 155 -0.45 -4.27 -7.80
CA VAL A 155 -1.15 -4.61 -9.04
C VAL A 155 -2.54 -3.99 -9.01
N ALA A 156 -2.91 -3.34 -10.11
CA ALA A 156 -4.31 -3.00 -10.36
C ALA A 156 -5.00 -4.21 -10.98
N ASP A 157 -6.10 -4.64 -10.38
CA ASP A 157 -6.91 -5.71 -10.95
C ASP A 157 -7.76 -5.23 -12.15
N GLU A 158 -8.56 -6.12 -12.71
CA GLU A 158 -9.44 -5.80 -13.85
C GLU A 158 -10.54 -4.79 -13.48
N ASP A 159 -10.86 -4.61 -12.19
CA ASP A 159 -11.79 -3.60 -11.68
C ASP A 159 -11.08 -2.27 -11.36
N PHE A 160 -9.82 -2.12 -11.77
CA PHE A 160 -8.97 -0.94 -11.55
C PHE A 160 -8.75 -0.67 -10.05
N LYS A 161 -8.89 -1.70 -9.21
CA LYS A 161 -8.63 -1.60 -7.78
C LYS A 161 -7.19 -1.99 -7.50
N MET A 162 -6.53 -1.15 -6.73
CA MET A 162 -5.18 -1.37 -6.27
C MET A 162 -5.13 -2.48 -5.22
N ARG A 163 -4.17 -3.39 -5.39
CA ARG A 163 -3.86 -4.44 -4.41
C ARG A 163 -2.38 -4.42 -4.11
N LYS A 164 -2.04 -4.52 -2.82
CA LYS A 164 -0.68 -4.65 -2.31
C LYS A 164 -0.53 -6.00 -1.62
N TRP A 165 0.48 -6.77 -1.98
CA TRP A 165 0.80 -8.05 -1.36
C TRP A 165 2.28 -8.12 -1.01
N ILE A 166 2.62 -8.69 0.15
CA ILE A 166 4.01 -8.96 0.53
C ILE A 166 4.42 -10.27 -0.14
N LEU A 167 5.53 -10.23 -0.89
CA LEU A 167 6.09 -11.41 -1.56
C LEU A 167 7.26 -12.02 -0.80
N ALA A 168 7.90 -11.20 0.03
CA ALA A 168 9.10 -11.55 0.77
C ALA A 168 9.26 -10.62 1.99
N TYR A 169 9.61 -11.22 3.13
CA TYR A 169 9.94 -10.55 4.38
C TYR A 169 11.15 -11.25 4.99
N HIS A 170 12.36 -10.82 4.63
CA HIS A 170 13.59 -11.53 4.95
C HIS A 170 14.43 -10.78 5.96
N PRO A 171 14.92 -11.45 7.03
CA PRO A 171 15.97 -10.89 7.85
C PRO A 171 17.26 -10.73 7.05
N HIS A 172 18.02 -9.70 7.38
CA HIS A 172 19.37 -9.47 6.90
C HIS A 172 20.25 -9.02 8.05
N SER A 173 21.54 -9.36 7.97
CA SER A 173 22.49 -8.78 8.91
C SER A 173 22.66 -7.27 8.61
N PRO A 174 22.95 -6.44 9.62
CA PRO A 174 23.30 -5.03 9.41
C PRO A 174 24.54 -4.84 8.51
N GLU A 175 25.41 -5.85 8.41
CA GLU A 175 26.57 -5.86 7.52
C GLU A 175 26.17 -6.07 6.06
N ASP A 176 25.23 -6.99 5.81
CA ASP A 176 24.67 -7.20 4.46
C ASP A 176 23.91 -5.95 4.00
N MET A 177 23.14 -5.30 4.87
CA MET A 177 22.42 -4.05 4.56
C MET A 177 23.32 -2.91 4.04
N LYS A 178 24.63 -2.95 4.35
CA LYS A 178 25.61 -1.95 3.88
C LYS A 178 26.18 -2.28 2.49
N ALA A 179 25.95 -3.48 1.97
CA ALA A 179 26.40 -3.85 0.64
C ALA A 179 25.47 -3.24 -0.44
N LYS A 180 26.08 -2.53 -1.40
CA LYS A 180 25.35 -1.80 -2.46
C LYS A 180 24.36 -2.66 -3.27
N GLY A 181 24.53 -3.98 -3.29
CA GLY A 181 23.70 -4.91 -4.08
C GLY A 181 22.46 -5.48 -3.39
N VAL A 182 22.29 -5.33 -2.07
CA VAL A 182 21.28 -6.14 -1.34
C VAL A 182 19.84 -5.84 -1.74
N TYR A 183 19.50 -4.57 -2.00
CA TYR A 183 18.19 -4.20 -2.53
C TYR A 183 17.94 -4.84 -3.90
N LEU A 184 18.96 -4.82 -4.75
CA LEU A 184 18.89 -5.34 -6.09
C LEU A 184 18.75 -6.87 -6.10
N ASP A 185 19.55 -7.55 -5.29
CA ASP A 185 19.51 -9.01 -5.15
C ASP A 185 18.15 -9.45 -4.58
N SER A 186 17.60 -8.69 -3.63
CA SER A 186 16.25 -8.93 -3.11
C SER A 186 15.18 -8.87 -4.21
N PHE A 187 15.22 -7.85 -5.09
CA PHE A 187 14.32 -7.78 -6.24
C PHE A 187 14.54 -8.93 -7.22
N LYS A 188 15.80 -9.20 -7.61
CA LYS A 188 16.15 -10.29 -8.56
C LYS A 188 15.64 -11.64 -8.06
N ASN A 189 15.83 -11.92 -6.77
CA ASN A 189 15.38 -13.16 -6.14
C ASN A 189 13.86 -13.30 -6.20
N VAL A 190 13.10 -12.27 -5.80
CA VAL A 190 11.63 -12.31 -5.83
C VAL A 190 11.10 -12.42 -7.26
N VAL A 191 11.65 -11.65 -8.20
CA VAL A 191 11.21 -11.68 -9.59
C VAL A 191 11.37 -13.07 -10.20
N LYS A 192 12.52 -13.72 -9.95
CA LYS A 192 12.81 -15.07 -10.42
C LYS A 192 11.97 -16.13 -9.72
N ASP A 193 11.83 -16.02 -8.40
CA ASP A 193 11.09 -16.96 -7.56
C ASP A 193 9.58 -16.98 -7.92
N TYR A 194 9.01 -15.81 -8.24
CA TYR A 194 7.64 -15.70 -8.71
C TYR A 194 7.51 -15.80 -10.25
N GLU A 195 8.60 -15.83 -11.01
CA GLU A 195 8.63 -15.89 -12.48
C GLU A 195 7.75 -14.79 -13.13
N ILE A 196 7.99 -13.54 -12.72
CA ILE A 196 7.21 -12.34 -13.12
C ILE A 196 8.04 -11.32 -13.90
N GLU A 197 9.16 -11.73 -14.49
CA GLU A 197 10.14 -10.88 -15.19
C GLU A 197 9.51 -9.99 -16.29
N SER A 198 8.55 -10.54 -17.02
CA SER A 198 7.87 -9.85 -18.14
C SER A 198 6.78 -8.87 -17.69
N LYS A 199 6.36 -8.98 -16.41
CA LYS A 199 5.22 -8.27 -15.83
C LYS A 199 5.63 -7.03 -15.06
N VAL A 200 6.80 -7.05 -14.42
CA VAL A 200 7.34 -5.91 -13.67
C VAL A 200 7.63 -4.76 -14.63
N SER A 201 7.02 -3.61 -14.37
CA SER A 201 7.27 -2.36 -15.10
C SER A 201 7.89 -1.27 -14.24
N THR A 202 7.80 -1.38 -12.92
CA THR A 202 8.19 -0.28 -12.02
C THR A 202 8.81 -0.84 -10.74
N LEU A 203 9.89 -0.21 -10.28
CA LEU A 203 10.47 -0.41 -8.96
C LEU A 203 10.32 0.86 -8.12
N LEU A 204 9.69 0.73 -6.94
CA LEU A 204 9.59 1.77 -5.94
C LEU A 204 10.64 1.56 -4.84
N VAL A 205 11.56 2.51 -4.74
CA VAL A 205 12.71 2.44 -3.82
C VAL A 205 12.77 3.61 -2.84
N PRO A 206 13.48 3.47 -1.70
CA PRO A 206 13.72 4.57 -0.79
C PRO A 206 14.54 5.71 -1.44
N ASN A 207 14.33 6.94 -0.99
CA ASN A 207 15.06 8.13 -1.49
C ASN A 207 16.41 8.37 -0.77
N ASN A 208 16.78 7.54 0.22
CA ASN A 208 18.00 7.74 1.01
C ASN A 208 19.19 6.84 0.61
N VAL A 209 19.05 6.01 -0.42
CA VAL A 209 20.10 5.06 -0.81
C VAL A 209 20.56 5.32 -2.24
N ASP A 210 21.87 5.55 -2.41
CA ASP A 210 22.54 5.33 -3.69
C ASP A 210 22.63 3.82 -3.91
N LEU A 211 21.60 3.25 -4.53
CA LEU A 211 21.39 1.81 -4.67
C LEU A 211 22.33 1.16 -5.70
N GLY A 212 23.22 1.92 -6.35
CA GLY A 212 24.05 1.41 -7.44
C GLY A 212 23.21 0.80 -8.58
N LEU A 213 21.94 1.21 -8.72
CA LEU A 213 21.01 0.70 -9.73
C LEU A 213 21.38 1.11 -11.16
N ASP A 214 22.30 2.07 -11.31
CA ASP A 214 22.95 2.41 -12.57
C ASP A 214 23.50 1.15 -13.25
N GLY A 215 24.09 0.24 -12.47
CA GLY A 215 24.59 -1.04 -12.96
C GLY A 215 23.49 -2.03 -13.38
N TRP A 216 22.28 -1.97 -12.83
CA TRP A 216 21.20 -2.91 -13.19
C TRP A 216 20.47 -2.53 -14.48
N ILE A 217 20.39 -1.24 -14.78
CA ILE A 217 19.88 -0.75 -16.07
C ILE A 217 20.92 -1.00 -17.18
N GLU A 218 22.21 -1.01 -16.83
CA GLU A 218 23.33 -1.21 -17.77
C GLU A 218 23.77 -2.68 -17.95
N GLU A 219 23.61 -3.55 -16.94
CA GLU A 219 23.92 -4.98 -17.00
C GLU A 219 22.94 -5.73 -17.93
N ARG A 220 23.24 -5.68 -19.23
CA ARG A 220 22.72 -6.64 -20.20
C ARG A 220 23.31 -8.03 -19.91
N GLY A 221 22.67 -8.79 -19.02
CA GLY A 221 23.08 -10.16 -18.69
C GLY A 221 22.06 -10.94 -17.85
N GLU A 222 21.63 -12.08 -18.41
CA GLU A 222 20.95 -13.27 -17.85
C GLU A 222 19.67 -13.14 -16.98
N CYS A 223 19.34 -12.01 -16.34
CA CYS A 223 18.02 -11.76 -15.75
C CYS A 223 17.17 -10.92 -16.72
N GLN A 224 16.35 -11.58 -17.55
CA GLN A 224 15.51 -10.95 -18.57
C GLN A 224 14.26 -10.27 -17.99
N ILE A 225 14.44 -9.33 -17.06
CA ILE A 225 13.36 -8.39 -16.71
C ILE A 225 13.11 -7.48 -17.92
N ASN A 226 11.84 -7.12 -18.14
CA ASN A 226 11.43 -6.23 -19.22
C ASN A 226 12.42 -5.03 -19.35
N PRO A 227 13.00 -4.76 -20.53
CA PRO A 227 14.04 -3.72 -20.70
C PRO A 227 13.58 -2.27 -20.43
N ASN A 228 12.33 -2.07 -19.98
CA ASN A 228 11.71 -0.77 -19.74
C ASN A 228 11.18 -0.63 -18.30
N VAL A 229 11.87 -1.19 -17.30
CA VAL A 229 11.49 -0.97 -15.89
C VAL A 229 11.79 0.48 -15.50
N LEU A 230 10.77 1.16 -14.98
CA LEU A 230 10.87 2.49 -14.41
C LEU A 230 11.37 2.39 -12.97
N LEU A 231 12.45 3.07 -12.65
CA LEU A 231 12.87 3.28 -11.27
C LEU A 231 12.22 4.55 -10.73
N ILE A 232 11.51 4.44 -9.60
CA ILE A 232 10.86 5.57 -8.93
C ILE A 232 11.22 5.62 -7.45
N TYR A 233 11.24 6.82 -6.90
CA TYR A 233 11.59 7.09 -5.52
C TYR A 233 10.36 7.44 -4.69
N CYS A 234 10.35 6.96 -3.44
CA CYS A 234 9.26 7.19 -2.51
C CYS A 234 9.07 8.69 -2.19
N CYS A 235 7.84 9.19 -2.41
CA CYS A 235 7.48 10.58 -2.15
C CYS A 235 7.47 10.92 -0.65
N SER A 236 6.88 10.09 0.23
CA SER A 236 6.91 10.37 1.67
C SER A 236 8.35 10.48 2.20
N ASP A 237 9.29 9.75 1.60
CA ASP A 237 10.71 9.82 1.99
C ASP A 237 11.31 11.19 1.64
N VAL A 238 10.99 11.81 0.50
CA VAL A 238 11.53 13.14 0.17
C VAL A 238 11.00 14.21 1.14
N PHE A 239 9.73 14.12 1.52
CA PHE A 239 9.13 15.02 2.51
C PHE A 239 9.82 14.88 3.85
N ARG A 240 9.93 13.65 4.36
CA ARG A 240 10.64 13.33 5.60
C ARG A 240 12.09 13.82 5.56
N LEU A 241 12.80 13.54 4.48
CA LEU A 241 14.20 13.97 4.30
C LEU A 241 14.32 15.50 4.32
N MET A 242 13.46 16.24 3.62
CA MET A 242 13.49 17.71 3.68
C MET A 242 13.25 18.21 5.11
N VAL A 243 12.29 17.64 5.83
CA VAL A 243 12.03 18.01 7.23
C VAL A 243 13.22 17.66 8.14
N ASP A 244 13.85 16.50 7.93
CA ASP A 244 15.05 16.11 8.67
C ASP A 244 16.21 17.10 8.46
N ASP A 245 16.44 17.60 7.25
CA ASP A 245 17.50 18.60 7.00
C ASP A 245 17.28 19.89 7.78
N LEU A 246 16.02 20.33 7.84
CA LEU A 246 15.62 21.49 8.61
C LEU A 246 15.80 21.22 10.11
N TYR A 247 15.50 20.00 10.55
CA TYR A 247 15.52 19.62 11.95
C TYR A 247 16.92 19.28 12.48
N LYS A 248 17.89 18.92 11.62
CA LYS A 248 19.25 18.51 12.04
C LYS A 248 19.89 19.48 13.04
N ASP A 249 19.79 20.79 12.79
CA ASP A 249 20.43 21.79 13.63
C ASP A 249 19.69 22.00 14.97
N ILE A 250 18.38 21.78 14.98
CA ILE A 250 17.55 21.78 16.20
C ILE A 250 17.85 20.52 17.03
N ARG A 251 18.02 19.36 16.37
CA ARG A 251 18.36 18.08 17.01
C ARG A 251 19.77 18.06 17.60
N MET A 252 20.72 18.73 16.96
CA MET A 252 22.12 18.80 17.40
C MET A 252 22.36 19.79 18.54
N SER A 253 21.32 20.47 19.01
CA SER A 253 21.35 21.40 20.15
C SER A 253 20.46 20.90 21.29
N TRP A 254 20.62 21.49 22.48
CA TRP A 254 19.75 21.25 23.64
C TRP A 254 18.38 21.94 23.49
N LEU A 255 18.08 22.46 22.29
CA LEU A 255 16.96 23.35 22.00
C LEU A 255 15.61 22.69 22.25
N MET A 256 15.46 21.42 21.90
CA MET A 256 14.22 20.69 22.18
C MET A 256 13.98 20.50 23.67
N ASP A 257 15.04 20.32 24.46
CA ASP A 257 14.91 20.24 25.91
C ASP A 257 14.51 21.59 26.52
N LEU A 258 15.07 22.69 26.03
CA LEU A 258 14.66 24.04 26.42
C LEU A 258 13.19 24.31 26.10
N VAL A 259 12.76 24.04 24.86
CA VAL A 259 11.35 24.21 24.47
C VAL A 259 10.43 23.31 25.29
N ARG A 260 10.85 22.08 25.59
CA ARG A 260 10.12 21.13 26.44
C ARG A 260 9.92 21.67 27.86
N ILE A 261 10.96 22.28 28.45
CA ILE A 261 10.90 22.92 29.77
C ILE A 261 9.96 24.13 29.73
N LEU A 262 10.13 25.02 28.75
CA LEU A 262 9.29 26.22 28.59
C LEU A 262 7.80 25.89 28.50
N LEU A 263 7.46 24.83 27.76
CA LEU A 263 6.08 24.44 27.50
C LEU A 263 5.52 23.43 28.53
N GLY A 264 6.30 23.05 29.55
CA GLY A 264 5.85 22.14 30.61
C GLY A 264 5.50 20.73 30.12
N TRP A 265 6.22 20.23 29.10
CA TRP A 265 5.96 18.95 28.46
C TRP A 265 6.59 17.78 29.23
N GLU A 266 5.94 17.32 30.31
CA GLU A 266 6.40 16.16 31.08
C GLU A 266 5.70 14.82 30.73
N SER A 267 4.70 14.79 29.84
CA SER A 267 3.72 13.69 29.80
C SER A 267 3.94 12.51 28.83
N ASP A 268 4.84 12.57 27.84
CA ASP A 268 4.87 11.53 26.78
C ASP A 268 5.96 10.45 26.92
N GLY A 269 6.84 10.52 27.94
CA GLY A 269 7.89 9.51 28.17
C GLY A 269 8.98 9.38 27.09
N ARG A 270 8.76 9.83 25.84
CA ARG A 270 9.75 9.92 24.76
C ARG A 270 10.30 11.35 24.66
N LEU A 271 11.63 11.50 24.69
CA LEU A 271 12.30 12.83 24.59
C LEU A 271 12.07 13.54 23.25
N TYR A 272 11.82 12.79 22.16
CA TYR A 272 11.67 13.34 20.81
C TYR A 272 10.49 12.66 20.09
N PRO A 273 9.56 13.42 19.48
CA PRO A 273 8.51 12.81 18.67
C PRO A 273 9.13 12.11 17.46
N THR A 274 8.82 10.83 17.27
CA THR A 274 9.14 10.10 16.05
C THR A 274 8.32 10.60 14.86
N HIS A 275 7.20 11.27 15.11
CA HIS A 275 6.33 11.86 14.09
C HIS A 275 6.66 13.34 13.88
N TRP A 276 7.16 13.73 12.71
CA TRP A 276 7.69 15.08 12.52
C TRP A 276 6.61 16.18 12.54
N THR A 277 5.35 15.85 12.30
CA THR A 277 4.26 16.83 12.43
C THR A 277 4.00 17.20 13.89
N HIS A 278 4.24 16.28 14.83
CA HIS A 278 4.16 16.58 16.26
C HIS A 278 5.22 17.59 16.62
N THR A 279 6.47 17.37 16.17
CA THR A 279 7.57 18.33 16.33
C THR A 279 7.24 19.69 15.73
N LEU A 280 6.66 19.73 14.52
CA LEU A 280 6.19 20.97 13.89
C LEU A 280 5.13 21.69 14.74
N HIS A 281 4.08 21.00 15.15
CA HIS A 281 3.01 21.59 15.96
C HIS A 281 3.54 22.13 17.30
N LYS A 282 4.39 21.32 17.95
CA LYS A 282 5.07 21.62 19.20
C LYS A 282 5.93 22.88 19.09
N LEU A 283 6.80 22.97 18.08
CA LEU A 283 7.64 24.13 17.85
C LEU A 283 6.84 25.37 17.40
N GLN A 284 5.78 25.20 16.61
CA GLN A 284 4.90 26.30 16.22
C GLN A 284 4.19 26.89 17.45
N THR A 285 3.75 26.05 18.38
CA THR A 285 3.17 26.50 19.66
C THR A 285 4.18 27.34 20.45
N ALA A 286 5.45 26.93 20.48
CA ALA A 286 6.52 27.70 21.12
C ALA A 286 6.67 29.10 20.50
N VAL A 287 6.68 29.19 19.16
CA VAL A 287 6.76 30.46 18.42
C VAL A 287 5.55 31.35 18.70
N ASP A 288 4.35 30.78 18.71
CA ASP A 288 3.12 31.53 18.95
C ASP A 288 3.02 32.07 20.39
N MET A 289 3.65 31.40 21.36
CA MET A 289 3.74 31.85 22.75
C MET A 289 4.85 32.89 22.96
N GLU A 290 5.98 32.73 22.27
CA GLU A 290 7.05 33.73 22.25
C GLU A 290 6.55 35.05 21.66
N ALA A 291 5.82 35.01 20.54
CA ALA A 291 5.21 36.20 19.93
C ALA A 291 4.13 36.89 20.77
N LYS A 292 3.66 36.26 21.86
CA LYS A 292 2.69 36.78 22.82
C LYS A 292 3.33 37.18 24.15
N ASP A 293 4.66 37.19 24.23
CA ASP A 293 5.44 37.55 25.41
C ASP A 293 5.09 36.70 26.65
N VAL A 294 4.63 35.45 26.44
CA VAL A 294 4.17 34.56 27.53
C VAL A 294 5.31 34.16 28.48
N PHE A 295 6.55 34.20 27.99
CA PHE A 295 7.73 33.76 28.74
C PHE A 295 8.43 34.88 29.53
N GLU A 296 7.91 36.11 29.53
CA GLU A 296 8.50 37.26 30.25
C GLU A 296 8.22 37.26 31.78
N ASP A 297 7.59 36.21 32.33
CA ASP A 297 7.24 36.12 33.75
C ASP A 297 8.44 35.67 34.62
N ASP A 298 8.50 36.08 35.90
CA ASP A 298 9.61 35.82 36.87
C ASP A 298 9.83 34.32 37.24
N LYS A 299 9.25 33.41 36.46
CA LYS A 299 9.15 31.97 36.73
C LYS A 299 10.26 31.14 36.05
N TYR A 300 10.97 31.71 35.07
CA TYR A 300 11.98 31.00 34.27
C TYR A 300 13.35 31.67 34.44
N ASP A 301 14.41 30.87 34.67
CA ASP A 301 15.77 31.40 34.71
C ASP A 301 16.28 31.70 33.28
N TYR A 302 17.20 32.65 33.13
CA TYR A 302 17.77 33.05 31.82
C TYR A 302 18.37 31.87 31.02
N TYR A 303 18.78 30.79 31.70
CA TYR A 303 19.32 29.59 31.07
C TYR A 303 18.25 28.62 30.53
N ASP A 304 16.97 28.85 30.83
CA ASP A 304 15.84 28.04 30.38
C ASP A 304 15.22 28.55 29.07
N TYR A 305 15.76 29.63 28.51
CA TYR A 305 15.23 30.31 27.32
C TYR A 305 16.15 30.15 26.09
N PRO A 306 15.62 29.78 24.91
CA PRO A 306 16.39 29.78 23.68
C PRO A 306 16.95 31.16 23.36
N CYS A 307 18.21 31.24 22.92
CA CYS A 307 18.78 32.52 22.49
C CYS A 307 18.20 32.97 21.13
N ASP A 308 18.46 34.22 20.73
CA ASP A 308 17.95 34.79 19.48
C ASP A 308 18.30 33.93 18.25
N GLU A 309 19.53 33.38 18.21
CA GLU A 309 19.96 32.48 17.13
C GLU A 309 19.17 31.17 17.11
N GLU A 310 18.82 30.64 18.28
CA GLU A 310 18.04 29.42 18.41
C GLU A 310 16.58 29.65 18.01
N TRP A 311 15.98 30.78 18.39
CA TRP A 311 14.66 31.17 17.91
C TRP A 311 14.61 31.37 16.40
N VAL A 312 15.68 31.91 15.79
CA VAL A 312 15.81 31.96 14.32
C VAL A 312 15.75 30.54 13.72
N ARG A 313 16.39 29.54 14.34
CA ARG A 313 16.32 28.14 13.89
C ARG A 313 14.90 27.57 14.02
N ILE A 314 14.24 27.79 15.16
CA ILE A 314 12.86 27.32 15.40
C ILE A 314 11.89 27.93 14.39
N ARG A 315 11.93 29.26 14.21
CA ARG A 315 11.06 29.96 13.25
C ARG A 315 11.33 29.52 11.80
N THR A 316 12.60 29.33 11.43
CA THR A 316 12.98 28.81 10.11
C THR A 316 12.39 27.42 9.87
N PHE A 317 12.52 26.52 10.85
CA PHE A 317 11.93 25.18 10.78
C PHE A 317 10.41 25.25 10.64
N CYS A 318 9.72 25.96 11.52
CA CYS A 318 8.26 26.02 11.51
C CYS A 318 7.71 26.57 10.19
N LYS A 319 8.36 27.60 9.64
CA LYS A 319 7.95 28.23 8.39
C LYS A 319 8.11 27.30 7.19
N LEU A 320 9.29 26.70 7.00
CA LEU A 320 9.56 25.83 5.85
C LEU A 320 8.88 24.46 5.99
N ALA A 321 8.92 23.83 7.18
CA ALA A 321 8.22 22.57 7.44
C ALA A 321 6.69 22.75 7.41
N GLY A 322 6.18 23.95 7.72
CA GLY A 322 4.77 24.31 7.53
C GLY A 322 4.33 24.22 6.07
N CYS A 323 5.13 24.72 5.11
CA CYS A 323 4.85 24.55 3.69
C CYS A 323 4.82 23.06 3.29
N ILE A 324 5.80 22.29 3.76
CA ILE A 324 5.89 20.85 3.51
C ILE A 324 4.64 20.15 4.07
N TYR A 325 4.24 20.47 5.30
CA TYR A 325 3.08 19.89 5.96
C TYR A 325 1.77 20.14 5.23
N LYS A 326 1.53 21.38 4.75
CA LYS A 326 0.30 21.70 4.02
C LYS A 326 0.07 20.79 2.81
N VAL A 327 1.13 20.50 2.05
CA VAL A 327 1.05 19.59 0.90
C VAL A 327 1.05 18.12 1.33
N ALA A 328 1.86 17.77 2.34
CA ALA A 328 1.92 16.41 2.88
C ALA A 328 0.54 15.95 3.35
N LYS A 329 -0.19 16.83 4.04
CA LYS A 329 -1.54 16.60 4.53
C LYS A 329 -2.48 16.14 3.41
N GLU A 330 -2.48 16.85 2.29
CA GLU A 330 -3.32 16.53 1.13
C GLU A 330 -2.89 15.23 0.43
N LEU A 331 -1.62 14.82 0.55
CA LEU A 331 -1.10 13.59 -0.06
C LEU A 331 -1.25 12.36 0.85
N PHE A 332 -1.17 12.52 2.17
CA PHE A 332 -0.92 11.41 3.07
C PHE A 332 -1.99 11.21 4.15
N ASP A 333 -2.83 12.19 4.52
CA ASP A 333 -3.85 12.01 5.59
C ASP A 333 -5.06 11.13 5.18
N GLY A 334 -5.05 10.57 3.97
CA GLY A 334 -6.09 9.69 3.46
C GLY A 334 -5.56 8.31 3.07
N GLU A 335 -6.38 7.59 2.33
CA GLU A 335 -5.94 6.39 1.62
C GLU A 335 -4.84 6.71 0.60
N TYR A 336 -4.16 5.68 0.09
CA TYR A 336 -3.15 5.82 -0.95
C TYR A 336 -3.71 6.61 -2.15
N PRO A 337 -3.19 7.82 -2.42
CA PRO A 337 -3.69 8.59 -3.52
C PRO A 337 -3.22 7.99 -4.85
N THR A 338 -4.03 8.15 -5.87
CA THR A 338 -3.69 7.76 -7.25
C THR A 338 -2.56 8.64 -7.79
N ALA A 339 -1.69 8.09 -8.65
CA ALA A 339 -0.43 8.74 -9.04
C ALA A 339 -0.61 10.13 -9.69
N ASN A 340 -1.76 10.40 -10.31
CA ASN A 340 -2.10 11.67 -10.94
C ASN A 340 -2.06 12.88 -10.00
N VAL A 341 -2.30 12.70 -8.69
CA VAL A 341 -2.41 13.86 -7.79
C VAL A 341 -1.07 14.45 -7.39
N TYR A 342 0.00 13.67 -7.49
CA TYR A 342 1.31 14.05 -6.98
C TYR A 342 1.93 15.21 -7.77
N PHE A 343 1.74 15.25 -9.09
CA PHE A 343 2.41 16.24 -9.93
C PHE A 343 2.04 17.67 -9.54
N HIS A 344 0.75 18.01 -9.49
CA HIS A 344 0.33 19.38 -9.20
C HIS A 344 0.54 19.76 -7.74
N LEU A 345 0.42 18.82 -6.80
CA LEU A 345 0.70 19.06 -5.38
C LEU A 345 2.20 19.32 -5.14
N LEU A 346 3.09 18.59 -5.82
CA LEU A 346 4.53 18.84 -5.75
C LEU A 346 4.92 20.15 -6.43
N VAL A 347 4.26 20.53 -7.53
CA VAL A 347 4.42 21.87 -8.12
C VAL A 347 4.05 22.94 -7.12
N GLU A 348 2.92 22.80 -6.43
CA GLU A 348 2.49 23.75 -5.40
C GLU A 348 3.53 23.86 -4.29
N LEU A 349 4.03 22.73 -3.76
CA LEU A 349 5.10 22.72 -2.75
C LEU A 349 6.32 23.51 -3.22
N LYS A 350 6.77 23.28 -4.46
CA LYS A 350 7.93 23.98 -5.03
C LYS A 350 7.70 25.48 -5.12
N VAL A 351 6.50 25.91 -5.53
CA VAL A 351 6.15 27.33 -5.61
C VAL A 351 6.11 27.96 -4.23
N MET A 352 5.44 27.32 -3.26
CA MET A 352 5.36 27.79 -1.88
C MET A 352 6.76 27.98 -1.26
N LEU A 353 7.64 26.98 -1.39
CA LEU A 353 9.00 27.07 -0.88
C LEU A 353 9.80 28.20 -1.55
N LYS A 354 9.70 28.35 -2.87
CA LYS A 354 10.36 29.42 -3.61
C LYS A 354 9.87 30.80 -3.18
N ASP A 355 8.57 30.96 -2.97
CA ASP A 355 7.97 32.22 -2.53
C ASP A 355 8.42 32.58 -1.11
N GLU A 356 8.47 31.60 -0.20
CA GLU A 356 9.00 31.84 1.14
C GLU A 356 10.48 32.23 1.13
N ILE A 357 11.30 31.59 0.30
CA ILE A 357 12.73 31.90 0.18
C ILE A 357 12.94 33.27 -0.45
N LYS A 358 12.13 33.65 -1.44
CA LYS A 358 12.22 34.96 -2.10
C LYS A 358 11.85 36.10 -1.16
N ASN A 359 10.88 35.88 -0.27
CA ASN A 359 10.39 36.90 0.67
C ASN A 359 11.08 36.83 2.05
N GLY A 360 11.87 35.80 2.31
CA GLY A 360 12.59 35.60 3.56
C GLY A 360 13.87 36.44 3.66
N ASP A 361 14.30 36.66 4.90
CA ASP A 361 15.54 37.34 5.27
C ASP A 361 16.39 36.47 6.21
N GLY A 362 17.68 36.82 6.32
CA GLY A 362 18.64 36.10 7.14
C GLY A 362 19.39 34.98 6.41
N GLU A 363 20.71 34.95 6.59
CA GLU A 363 21.61 33.98 5.93
C GLU A 363 21.23 32.52 6.25
N TYR A 364 20.86 32.25 7.49
CA TYR A 364 20.46 30.91 7.94
C TYR A 364 19.21 30.40 7.20
N PHE A 365 18.15 31.23 7.14
CA PHE A 365 16.89 30.88 6.48
C PHE A 365 17.09 30.61 5.00
N LEU A 366 17.81 31.50 4.30
CA LEU A 366 18.11 31.35 2.87
C LEU A 366 18.96 30.11 2.58
N SER A 367 19.96 29.83 3.43
CA SER A 367 20.80 28.64 3.33
C SER A 367 19.97 27.35 3.45
N LYS A 368 19.12 27.26 4.49
CA LYS A 368 18.23 26.11 4.70
C LYS A 368 17.18 25.95 3.61
N GLY A 369 16.59 27.06 3.17
CA GLY A 369 15.66 27.07 2.04
C GLY A 369 16.30 26.53 0.75
N LYS A 370 17.55 26.91 0.47
CA LYS A 370 18.29 26.40 -0.68
C LYS A 370 18.59 24.90 -0.54
N GLU A 371 19.01 24.43 0.63
CA GLU A 371 19.29 23.01 0.90
C GLU A 371 18.07 22.13 0.60
N ILE A 372 16.88 22.49 1.09
CA ILE A 372 15.65 21.73 0.85
C ILE A 372 15.18 21.79 -0.61
N LEU A 373 15.37 22.93 -1.29
CA LEU A 373 15.03 23.07 -2.71
C LEU A 373 15.94 22.21 -3.60
N GLU A 374 17.25 22.17 -3.31
CA GLU A 374 18.20 21.31 -4.04
C GLU A 374 17.81 19.84 -3.89
N ARG A 375 17.39 19.41 -2.69
CA ARG A 375 16.86 18.06 -2.45
C ARG A 375 15.58 17.80 -3.23
N PHE A 376 14.63 18.74 -3.19
CA PHE A 376 13.40 18.63 -3.95
C PHE A 376 13.68 18.51 -5.45
N ASP A 377 14.56 19.36 -5.99
CA ASP A 377 14.85 19.42 -7.42
C ASP A 377 15.49 18.14 -7.94
N LYS A 378 16.34 17.48 -7.14
CA LYS A 378 16.87 16.14 -7.45
C LYS A 378 15.75 15.10 -7.55
N TYR A 379 14.85 15.05 -6.57
CA TYR A 379 13.70 14.14 -6.63
C TYR A 379 12.79 14.45 -7.82
N TRP A 380 12.52 15.74 -8.04
CA TRP A 380 11.65 16.22 -9.11
C TRP A 380 12.19 15.85 -10.49
N SER A 381 13.50 15.96 -10.73
CA SER A 381 14.09 15.59 -12.03
C SER A 381 13.88 14.12 -12.36
N ASP A 382 14.10 13.25 -11.38
CA ASP A 382 14.01 11.80 -11.57
C ASP A 382 12.56 11.33 -11.74
N MET A 383 11.64 11.98 -11.03
CA MET A 383 10.23 11.63 -11.00
C MET A 383 9.37 12.36 -12.04
N PHE A 384 9.89 13.41 -12.68
CA PHE A 384 9.10 14.31 -13.53
C PHE A 384 8.26 13.56 -14.56
N LEU A 385 8.88 12.63 -15.30
CA LEU A 385 8.23 11.94 -16.41
C LEU A 385 7.03 11.10 -15.95
N VAL A 386 7.19 10.30 -14.89
CA VAL A 386 6.11 9.44 -14.38
C VAL A 386 4.98 10.27 -13.79
N LEU A 387 5.30 11.30 -13.00
CA LEU A 387 4.33 12.18 -12.36
C LEU A 387 3.53 12.98 -13.40
N ALA A 388 4.22 13.59 -14.36
CA ALA A 388 3.59 14.35 -15.43
C ALA A 388 2.71 13.45 -16.32
N THR A 389 3.17 12.24 -16.64
CA THR A 389 2.38 11.28 -17.43
C THR A 389 1.09 10.89 -16.70
N ALA A 390 1.18 10.60 -15.39
CA ALA A 390 0.01 10.30 -14.57
C ALA A 390 -0.97 11.50 -14.52
N SER A 391 -0.46 12.72 -14.36
CA SER A 391 -1.28 13.95 -14.37
C SER A 391 -1.98 14.17 -15.71
N VAL A 392 -1.32 13.89 -16.83
CA VAL A 392 -1.91 14.01 -18.18
C VAL A 392 -3.04 12.98 -18.41
N LEU A 393 -2.97 11.83 -17.75
CA LEU A 393 -4.03 10.82 -17.77
C LEU A 393 -5.18 11.16 -16.82
N ASP A 394 -5.10 12.26 -16.07
CA ASP A 394 -6.25 12.78 -15.33
C ASP A 394 -7.16 13.60 -16.26
N PRO A 395 -8.46 13.24 -16.38
CA PRO A 395 -9.38 13.94 -17.25
C PRO A 395 -9.65 15.41 -16.84
N ARG A 396 -9.33 15.79 -15.60
CA ARG A 396 -9.40 17.19 -15.10
C ARG A 396 -8.23 18.05 -15.57
N PHE A 397 -7.09 17.42 -15.90
CA PHE A 397 -5.85 18.14 -16.21
C PHE A 397 -5.44 18.01 -17.67
N LYS A 398 -5.36 16.78 -18.18
CA LYS A 398 -4.86 16.47 -19.53
C LYS A 398 -3.52 17.17 -19.81
N MET A 399 -3.22 17.45 -21.09
CA MET A 399 -2.07 18.28 -21.47
C MET A 399 -2.20 19.73 -20.99
N LYS A 400 -3.42 20.21 -20.67
CA LYS A 400 -3.66 21.62 -20.30
C LYS A 400 -2.86 22.02 -19.05
N TYR A 401 -2.85 21.20 -18.00
CA TYR A 401 -2.10 21.52 -16.78
C TYR A 401 -0.58 21.51 -17.02
N LEU A 402 -0.08 20.50 -17.75
CA LEU A 402 1.34 20.39 -18.06
C LEU A 402 1.83 21.56 -18.93
N ASP A 403 1.05 21.94 -19.94
CA ASP A 403 1.34 23.09 -20.81
C ASP A 403 1.31 24.40 -20.00
N PHE A 404 0.34 24.56 -19.09
CA PHE A 404 0.30 25.69 -18.15
C PHE A 404 1.57 25.75 -17.29
N TYR A 405 1.94 24.63 -16.65
CA TYR A 405 3.15 24.53 -15.84
C TYR A 405 4.41 24.89 -16.64
N CYS A 406 4.55 24.35 -17.86
CA CYS A 406 5.69 24.66 -18.72
C CYS A 406 5.72 26.14 -19.14
N SER A 407 4.57 26.78 -19.41
CA SER A 407 4.50 28.20 -19.78
C SER A 407 4.96 29.15 -18.67
N LYS A 408 4.84 28.73 -17.41
CA LYS A 408 5.24 29.53 -16.23
C LYS A 408 6.70 29.37 -15.86
N ASN A 409 7.35 28.29 -16.29
CA ASN A 409 8.75 28.03 -16.01
C ASN A 409 9.60 28.36 -17.24
N SER A 410 10.14 29.57 -17.27
CA SER A 410 10.87 30.20 -18.39
C SER A 410 12.14 29.47 -18.87
N ASP A 411 12.58 28.40 -18.18
CA ASP A 411 13.79 27.65 -18.52
C ASP A 411 13.51 26.48 -19.50
N ASP A 412 12.25 26.22 -19.88
CA ASP A 412 11.88 24.96 -20.55
C ASP A 412 10.64 25.07 -21.46
N GLU A 413 10.65 26.07 -22.35
CA GLU A 413 9.55 26.34 -23.30
C GLU A 413 9.33 25.15 -24.27
N GLY A 414 8.52 24.18 -23.82
CA GLY A 414 7.91 23.12 -24.63
C GLY A 414 8.64 21.77 -24.71
N SER A 415 9.92 21.68 -24.31
CA SER A 415 10.68 20.43 -24.42
C SER A 415 10.17 19.34 -23.48
N LYS A 416 9.93 19.67 -22.20
CA LYS A 416 9.34 18.75 -21.21
C LYS A 416 7.95 18.25 -21.60
N ALA A 417 7.04 19.15 -21.98
CA ALA A 417 5.67 18.77 -22.37
C ALA A 417 5.66 17.85 -23.59
N LYS A 418 6.53 18.13 -24.58
CA LYS A 418 6.71 17.25 -25.74
C LYS A 418 7.25 15.88 -25.35
N THR A 419 8.26 15.82 -24.47
CA THR A 419 8.84 14.56 -23.98
C THR A 419 7.80 13.67 -23.32
N VAL A 420 6.92 14.23 -22.47
CA VAL A 420 5.84 13.50 -21.82
C VAL A 420 4.83 12.99 -22.86
N LEU A 421 4.46 13.81 -23.84
CA LEU A 421 3.54 13.41 -24.91
C LEU A 421 4.11 12.28 -25.78
N ASP A 422 5.38 12.39 -26.17
CA ASP A 422 6.07 11.38 -26.98
C ASP A 422 6.22 10.06 -26.20
N TYR A 423 6.52 10.13 -24.90
CA TYR A 423 6.53 8.97 -24.01
C TYR A 423 5.17 8.29 -23.94
N LEU A 424 4.09 9.06 -23.72
CA LEU A 424 2.73 8.52 -23.63
C LEU A 424 2.26 7.91 -24.96
N ARG A 425 2.60 8.51 -26.10
CA ARG A 425 2.35 7.95 -27.44
C ARG A 425 3.10 6.63 -27.67
N SER A 426 4.35 6.55 -27.21
CA SER A 426 5.14 5.32 -27.26
C SER A 426 4.53 4.23 -26.37
N LEU A 427 4.11 4.58 -25.15
CA LEU A 427 3.42 3.67 -24.24
C LEU A 427 2.12 3.15 -24.87
N TYR A 428 1.26 4.05 -25.38
CA TYR A 428 0.03 3.68 -26.07
C TYR A 428 0.29 2.72 -27.25
N SER A 429 1.30 3.01 -28.07
CA SER A 429 1.64 2.18 -29.24
C SER A 429 2.07 0.76 -28.83
N ARG A 430 2.79 0.61 -27.71
CA ARG A 430 3.15 -0.72 -27.16
C ARG A 430 1.93 -1.51 -26.71
N TYR A 431 0.94 -0.86 -26.11
CA TYR A 431 -0.32 -1.52 -25.72
C TYR A 431 -1.17 -1.86 -26.94
N ALA A 432 -1.19 -1.00 -27.96
CA ALA A 432 -1.91 -1.25 -29.21
C ALA A 432 -1.30 -2.42 -30.01
N ALA A 433 0.03 -2.57 -29.97
CA ALA A 433 0.74 -3.65 -30.67
C ALA A 433 0.72 -5.00 -29.92
N SER A 434 0.42 -4.98 -28.62
CA SER A 434 0.25 -6.21 -27.84
C SER A 434 -1.17 -6.72 -28.09
N ASP A 435 -1.34 -7.85 -28.79
CA ASP A 435 -2.62 -8.52 -29.09
C ASP A 435 -3.34 -8.97 -27.79
N ILE A 436 -3.83 -8.01 -27.00
CA ILE A 436 -4.49 -8.25 -25.72
C ILE A 436 -5.98 -8.12 -25.96
N SER A 437 -6.69 -9.25 -25.85
CA SER A 437 -8.16 -9.38 -25.93
C SER A 437 -8.87 -8.25 -25.17
N PRO A 438 -9.99 -7.72 -25.69
CA PRO A 438 -10.84 -6.78 -24.94
C PRO A 438 -11.29 -7.42 -23.61
N LEU A 439 -11.47 -6.56 -22.58
CA LEU A 439 -12.07 -6.96 -21.30
C LEU A 439 -13.43 -7.63 -21.58
N PRO A 440 -13.69 -8.83 -21.05
CA PRO A 440 -15.01 -9.45 -21.19
C PRO A 440 -16.05 -8.61 -20.43
N GLU A 441 -17.14 -8.21 -21.11
CA GLU A 441 -18.32 -7.68 -20.45
C GLU A 441 -18.86 -8.73 -19.47
N ARG A 442 -18.93 -8.40 -18.17
CA ARG A 442 -19.61 -9.23 -17.18
C ARG A 442 -20.57 -8.42 -16.31
N ALA A 443 -21.67 -9.08 -15.99
CA ALA A 443 -22.74 -8.61 -15.14
C ALA A 443 -22.24 -8.35 -13.71
N VAL A 444 -22.74 -7.27 -13.13
CA VAL A 444 -22.47 -6.83 -11.76
C VAL A 444 -22.98 -7.88 -10.78
N GLU A 445 -22.07 -8.55 -10.08
CA GLU A 445 -22.40 -9.26 -8.83
C GLU A 445 -21.90 -8.46 -7.62
N PRO A 446 -22.59 -8.53 -6.47
CA PRO A 446 -22.20 -7.77 -5.29
C PRO A 446 -20.88 -8.31 -4.72
N THR A 447 -19.90 -7.44 -4.56
CA THR A 447 -18.65 -7.73 -3.87
C THR A 447 -18.90 -7.82 -2.36
N PRO A 448 -18.43 -8.87 -1.66
CA PRO A 448 -18.38 -8.84 -0.20
C PRO A 448 -17.33 -7.79 0.21
N ARG A 449 -17.70 -6.87 1.11
CA ARG A 449 -16.72 -6.04 1.84
C ARG A 449 -15.87 -6.97 2.70
N CYS A 450 -14.65 -7.27 2.27
CA CYS A 450 -13.62 -7.78 3.16
C CYS A 450 -13.03 -6.59 3.90
N ILE A 451 -13.19 -6.58 5.22
CA ILE A 451 -12.62 -5.59 6.12
C ILE A 451 -11.09 -5.78 6.11
N PHE A 452 -10.39 -4.70 5.85
CA PHE A 452 -8.93 -4.63 5.83
C PHE A 452 -8.50 -4.23 7.25
N TYR A 453 -7.99 -5.17 8.04
CA TYR A 453 -7.29 -4.84 9.29
C TYR A 453 -5.81 -5.14 9.07
N MET A 454 -4.99 -4.09 8.97
CA MET A 454 -3.56 -4.19 9.26
C MET A 454 -3.28 -3.21 10.38
N PHE A 455 -2.97 -3.73 11.59
CA PHE A 455 -2.36 -3.04 12.73
C PHE A 455 -2.47 -1.51 12.69
N GLU A 456 -3.68 -1.01 12.90
CA GLU A 456 -3.89 0.34 13.41
C GLU A 456 -3.76 0.22 14.93
N ASP A 457 -2.85 1.01 15.51
CA ASP A 457 -2.92 1.29 16.95
C ASP A 457 -4.35 1.77 17.24
N GLU A 458 -4.96 1.28 18.33
CA GLU A 458 -6.31 1.65 18.76
C GLU A 458 -6.46 3.17 18.74
N VAL A 459 -7.17 3.69 17.73
CA VAL A 459 -7.77 5.02 17.78
C VAL A 459 -9.22 4.78 18.12
N ASP A 460 -9.65 5.28 19.26
CA ASP A 460 -11.05 5.28 19.67
C ASP A 460 -11.91 5.81 18.51
N GLU A 461 -12.72 4.92 17.90
CA GLU A 461 -13.75 5.31 16.94
C GLU A 461 -14.91 5.96 17.71
N GLU A 462 -14.76 7.24 18.03
CA GLU A 462 -15.94 8.09 18.23
C GLU A 462 -16.59 8.30 16.86
N GLU A 463 -17.89 8.00 16.75
CA GLU A 463 -18.69 8.30 15.55
C GLU A 463 -18.73 9.83 15.34
N GLU A 464 -17.71 10.38 14.68
CA GLU A 464 -17.75 11.73 14.15
C GLU A 464 -18.58 11.73 12.87
N ASP A 465 -19.62 12.58 12.84
CA ASP A 465 -20.35 12.94 11.63
C ASP A 465 -19.32 13.19 10.49
N GLU A 466 -19.55 12.67 9.27
CA GLU A 466 -18.70 12.92 8.09
C GLU A 466 -18.69 14.43 7.74
N GLU A 467 -17.98 15.23 8.52
CA GLU A 467 -17.59 16.58 8.13
C GLU A 467 -16.68 16.43 6.92
N LYS A 468 -17.12 16.97 5.77
CA LYS A 468 -16.29 17.06 4.57
C LYS A 468 -14.95 17.70 4.96
N LYS A 469 -13.87 16.91 4.96
CA LYS A 469 -12.51 17.39 5.24
C LYS A 469 -12.29 18.71 4.49
N PRO A 470 -11.84 19.79 5.17
CA PRO A 470 -11.62 21.07 4.51
C PRO A 470 -10.67 20.91 3.31
N ASN A 471 -10.95 21.61 2.21
CA ASN A 471 -10.23 21.46 0.95
C ASN A 471 -8.96 22.33 0.93
N GLY A 472 -7.78 21.75 1.21
CA GLY A 472 -6.51 22.49 1.19
C GLY A 472 -6.20 23.19 -0.14
N TYR A 473 -6.78 22.70 -1.25
CA TYR A 473 -6.68 23.32 -2.57
C TYR A 473 -7.15 24.79 -2.63
N GLY A 474 -8.02 25.24 -1.71
CA GLY A 474 -8.41 26.65 -1.64
C GLY A 474 -7.26 27.60 -1.30
N GLU A 475 -6.26 27.11 -0.56
CA GLU A 475 -5.07 27.87 -0.17
C GLU A 475 -3.93 27.81 -1.20
N PHE A 476 -4.04 26.91 -2.19
CA PHE A 476 -2.99 26.63 -3.17
C PHE A 476 -3.00 27.64 -4.32
N ALA A 477 -2.20 28.69 -4.20
CA ALA A 477 -2.22 29.84 -5.08
C ALA A 477 -1.92 29.48 -6.55
N PHE A 478 -0.93 28.61 -6.80
CA PHE A 478 -0.57 28.21 -8.17
C PHE A 478 -1.68 27.37 -8.79
N PHE A 479 -2.28 26.48 -8.00
CA PHE A 479 -3.46 25.72 -8.43
C PHE A 479 -4.67 26.61 -8.74
N GLN A 480 -4.95 27.61 -7.90
CA GLN A 480 -6.03 28.57 -8.14
C GLN A 480 -5.80 29.42 -9.39
N GLU A 481 -4.53 29.75 -9.70
CA GLU A 481 -4.17 30.41 -10.95
C GLU A 481 -4.47 29.51 -12.17
N TYR A 482 -4.13 28.22 -12.09
CA TYR A 482 -4.45 27.26 -13.15
C TYR A 482 -5.96 27.19 -13.43
N LEU A 483 -6.80 27.11 -12.39
CA LEU A 483 -8.26 27.03 -12.56
C LEU A 483 -8.83 28.26 -13.28
N LYS A 484 -8.20 29.44 -13.11
CA LYS A 484 -8.56 30.69 -13.78
C LYS A 484 -7.95 30.82 -15.18
N SER A 485 -7.00 29.95 -15.55
CA SER A 485 -6.32 30.02 -16.83
C SER A 485 -7.21 29.55 -17.99
N GLU A 486 -7.34 30.41 -19.00
CA GLU A 486 -7.81 30.00 -20.32
C GLU A 486 -6.69 29.19 -20.98
N GLY A 487 -7.00 27.96 -21.39
CA GLY A 487 -5.99 26.97 -21.75
C GLY A 487 -5.21 27.28 -23.02
N CYS A 488 -4.10 26.56 -23.21
CA CYS A 488 -3.39 26.53 -24.48
C CYS A 488 -4.13 25.60 -25.46
N SER A 489 -4.56 26.12 -26.61
CA SER A 489 -5.26 25.32 -27.64
C SER A 489 -4.25 24.51 -28.44
N ARG A 490 -3.79 23.38 -27.87
CA ARG A 490 -3.01 22.40 -28.62
C ARG A 490 -3.94 21.62 -29.53
N GLU A 491 -3.69 21.66 -30.83
CA GLU A 491 -4.44 20.86 -31.80
C GLU A 491 -3.91 19.43 -31.83
N PHE A 492 -4.84 18.47 -31.77
CA PHE A 492 -4.54 17.06 -31.93
C PHE A 492 -5.26 16.51 -33.17
N PRO A 493 -4.70 15.52 -33.89
CA PRO A 493 -5.42 14.80 -34.94
C PRO A 493 -6.50 13.87 -34.36
N GLU A 494 -7.29 13.18 -35.19
CA GLU A 494 -8.27 12.16 -34.74
C GLU A 494 -7.81 10.74 -35.10
N SER A 495 -6.50 10.51 -35.03
CA SER A 495 -5.86 9.27 -35.50
C SER A 495 -5.87 8.13 -34.48
N SER A 496 -6.07 8.42 -33.20
CA SER A 496 -5.98 7.43 -32.12
C SER A 496 -6.93 7.74 -30.95
N GLU A 497 -7.19 6.75 -30.09
CA GLU A 497 -7.92 6.94 -28.81
C GLU A 497 -7.28 8.04 -27.97
N LEU A 498 -5.95 8.08 -27.92
CA LEU A 498 -5.17 9.07 -27.18
C LEU A 498 -5.40 10.49 -27.70
N ASP A 499 -5.37 10.69 -29.02
CA ASP A 499 -5.62 12.02 -29.58
C ASP A 499 -7.10 12.45 -29.38
N SER A 500 -8.05 11.49 -29.44
CA SER A 500 -9.47 11.74 -29.14
C SER A 500 -9.69 12.16 -27.68
N TYR A 501 -9.00 11.51 -26.74
CA TYR A 501 -9.02 11.90 -25.32
C TYR A 501 -8.54 13.34 -25.11
N PHE A 502 -7.46 13.75 -25.79
CA PHE A 502 -6.93 15.10 -25.67
C PHE A 502 -7.79 16.18 -26.33
N LYS A 503 -8.55 15.84 -27.38
CA LYS A 503 -9.52 16.77 -27.99
C LYS A 503 -10.71 17.09 -27.08
N GLN A 504 -11.10 16.16 -26.23
CA GLN A 504 -12.23 16.40 -25.33
C GLN A 504 -11.90 17.49 -24.33
N PRO A 505 -12.88 18.32 -23.92
CA PRO A 505 -12.67 19.30 -22.87
C PRO A 505 -12.17 18.62 -21.59
N VAL A 506 -11.40 19.36 -20.80
CA VAL A 506 -11.08 18.94 -19.43
C VAL A 506 -12.35 18.92 -18.60
N LEU A 507 -12.46 17.97 -17.67
CA LEU A 507 -13.55 17.95 -16.71
C LEU A 507 -13.41 19.10 -15.71
N GLU A 508 -14.55 19.56 -15.19
CA GLU A 508 -14.55 20.50 -14.08
C GLU A 508 -13.82 19.91 -12.87
N TRP A 509 -13.11 20.77 -12.15
CA TRP A 509 -12.35 20.33 -10.98
C TRP A 509 -13.29 19.87 -9.87
N SER A 510 -13.04 18.66 -9.39
CA SER A 510 -13.60 18.11 -8.16
C SER A 510 -12.50 17.34 -7.45
N LYS A 511 -12.27 17.58 -6.16
CA LYS A 511 -11.25 16.87 -5.37
C LYS A 511 -11.54 15.36 -5.31
N ASP A 512 -12.82 14.99 -5.26
CA ASP A 512 -13.29 13.63 -4.98
C ASP A 512 -13.37 12.73 -6.22
N LEU A 513 -12.87 13.18 -7.38
CA LEU A 513 -12.83 12.35 -8.57
C LEU A 513 -11.80 11.23 -8.41
N ASP A 514 -12.27 9.99 -8.40
CA ASP A 514 -11.46 8.80 -8.59
C ASP A 514 -11.11 8.62 -10.07
N ALA A 515 -9.85 8.88 -10.41
CA ALA A 515 -9.37 8.77 -11.79
C ALA A 515 -9.34 7.33 -12.30
N LEU A 516 -9.05 6.34 -11.45
CA LEU A 516 -9.06 4.92 -11.83
C LEU A 516 -10.47 4.44 -12.13
N ASP A 517 -11.44 4.81 -11.29
CA ASP A 517 -12.86 4.53 -11.49
C ASP A 517 -13.40 5.19 -12.77
N TRP A 518 -12.98 6.43 -13.06
CA TRP A 518 -13.33 7.12 -14.29
C TRP A 518 -12.82 6.37 -15.53
N TRP A 519 -11.56 5.96 -15.54
CA TRP A 519 -10.99 5.18 -16.65
C TRP A 519 -11.63 3.80 -16.81
N ARG A 520 -12.03 3.17 -15.71
CA ARG A 520 -12.80 1.92 -15.75
C ARG A 520 -14.13 2.12 -16.47
N LYS A 521 -14.87 3.19 -16.14
CA LYS A 521 -16.16 3.54 -16.77
C LYS A 521 -16.00 3.90 -18.25
N GLU A 522 -14.93 4.60 -18.62
CA GLU A 522 -14.65 5.00 -20.02
C GLU A 522 -13.91 3.91 -20.83
N SER A 523 -13.68 2.72 -20.27
CA SER A 523 -12.93 1.64 -20.91
C SER A 523 -13.56 1.14 -22.23
N SER A 524 -14.89 1.20 -22.35
CA SER A 524 -15.59 0.82 -23.60
C SER A 524 -15.30 1.79 -24.76
N LYS A 525 -15.07 3.07 -24.43
CA LYS A 525 -14.75 4.13 -25.39
C LYS A 525 -13.25 4.22 -25.68
N TYR A 526 -12.43 3.87 -24.68
CA TYR A 526 -10.97 3.93 -24.71
C TYR A 526 -10.34 2.59 -24.29
N PRO A 527 -10.53 1.50 -25.06
CA PRO A 527 -10.12 0.16 -24.63
C PRO A 527 -8.60 -0.03 -24.50
N ILE A 528 -7.79 0.69 -25.30
CA ILE A 528 -6.34 0.64 -25.19
C ILE A 528 -5.87 1.64 -24.14
N LEU A 529 -6.36 2.87 -24.19
CA LEU A 529 -5.88 3.95 -23.33
C LEU A 529 -6.29 3.76 -21.86
N SER A 530 -7.46 3.18 -21.58
CA SER A 530 -7.86 2.83 -20.20
C SER A 530 -6.90 1.83 -19.55
N ARG A 531 -6.34 0.88 -20.29
CA ARG A 531 -5.31 -0.06 -19.77
C ARG A 531 -3.99 0.64 -19.50
N VAL A 532 -3.59 1.58 -20.37
CA VAL A 532 -2.44 2.46 -20.12
C VAL A 532 -2.66 3.27 -18.84
N ALA A 533 -3.84 3.87 -18.70
CA ALA A 533 -4.20 4.66 -17.53
C ALA A 533 -4.23 3.82 -16.24
N ARG A 534 -4.83 2.63 -16.28
CA ARG A 534 -4.80 1.67 -15.16
C ARG A 534 -3.37 1.46 -14.69
N ASP A 535 -2.46 1.10 -15.58
CA ASP A 535 -1.10 0.68 -15.23
C ASP A 535 -0.18 1.86 -14.86
N VAL A 536 -0.49 3.09 -15.29
CA VAL A 536 0.26 4.30 -14.88
C VAL A 536 -0.30 4.91 -13.60
N LEU A 537 -1.62 5.05 -13.47
CA LEU A 537 -2.27 5.68 -12.32
C LEU A 537 -2.19 4.82 -11.05
N SER A 538 -2.05 3.51 -11.24
CA SER A 538 -1.83 2.52 -10.19
C SER A 538 -0.44 2.55 -9.57
N ILE A 539 0.53 3.28 -10.14
CA ILE A 539 1.89 3.30 -9.61
C ILE A 539 1.87 3.95 -8.21
N PRO A 540 2.21 3.22 -7.14
CA PRO A 540 2.35 3.82 -5.81
C PRO A 540 3.55 4.75 -5.81
N VAL A 541 3.31 6.06 -5.68
CA VAL A 541 4.39 7.05 -5.61
C VAL A 541 4.94 7.17 -4.17
N SER A 542 4.17 6.73 -3.17
CA SER A 542 4.57 6.68 -1.76
C SER A 542 4.46 5.28 -1.18
N ARG A 543 5.34 4.93 -0.26
CA ARG A 543 5.30 3.68 0.51
C ARG A 543 4.46 3.80 1.78
N GLY A 544 4.17 5.01 2.23
CA GLY A 544 3.40 5.28 3.45
C GLY A 544 2.36 6.36 3.22
N THR A 545 1.22 6.16 3.87
CA THR A 545 0.18 7.15 4.13
C THR A 545 -0.10 7.19 5.63
N SER A 546 -0.98 8.10 6.02
CA SER A 546 -1.36 8.38 7.40
C SER A 546 -0.12 8.58 8.26
N ASN A 547 -0.15 8.13 9.52
CA ASN A 547 0.98 8.21 10.45
C ASN A 547 2.31 7.74 9.82
N ARG A 548 2.30 6.69 9.00
CA ARG A 548 3.52 6.11 8.39
C ARG A 548 4.23 7.02 7.40
N ALA A 549 3.56 8.04 6.86
CA ALA A 549 4.19 9.03 5.97
C ALA A 549 5.00 10.09 6.74
N TYR A 550 4.73 10.22 8.03
CA TYR A 550 5.22 11.31 8.88
C TYR A 550 6.23 10.86 9.94
N VAL A 551 6.53 9.56 10.01
CA VAL A 551 7.59 9.05 10.89
C VAL A 551 8.95 9.53 10.37
N ALA A 552 9.69 10.24 11.23
CA ALA A 552 11.02 10.82 11.01
C ALA A 552 12.11 9.75 10.96
N ASP A 553 11.93 8.62 11.65
CA ASP A 553 12.91 7.53 11.75
C ASP A 553 12.56 6.32 10.86
N LYS A 554 13.46 5.34 10.83
CA LYS A 554 13.24 4.07 10.10
C LYS A 554 12.06 3.31 10.72
N ARG A 555 11.32 2.58 9.90
CA ARG A 555 10.12 1.85 10.32
C ARG A 555 10.50 0.73 11.29
N GLU A 556 9.83 0.70 12.44
CA GLU A 556 10.01 -0.34 13.46
C GLU A 556 9.32 -1.65 13.05
N CYS A 557 9.95 -2.76 13.41
CA CYS A 557 9.39 -4.10 13.27
C CYS A 557 8.27 -4.33 14.32
N PRO A 558 7.11 -4.92 13.99
CA PRO A 558 6.14 -5.36 14.98
C PRO A 558 6.75 -6.22 16.11
N GLU A 559 6.44 -5.92 17.37
CA GLU A 559 7.11 -6.53 18.53
C GLU A 559 6.99 -8.08 18.57
N PHE A 560 5.89 -8.65 18.08
CA PHE A 560 5.65 -10.09 18.07
C PHE A 560 6.61 -10.89 17.18
N ILE A 561 7.30 -10.24 16.23
CA ILE A 561 8.18 -10.91 15.24
C ILE A 561 9.63 -11.02 15.69
N VAL A 562 10.01 -10.30 16.74
CA VAL A 562 11.39 -10.22 17.25
C VAL A 562 11.92 -11.60 17.70
N ALA A 563 11.00 -12.54 17.99
CA ALA A 563 11.31 -13.90 18.44
C ALA A 563 11.02 -15.00 17.40
N LEU A 564 10.67 -14.66 16.15
CA LEU A 564 10.36 -15.65 15.11
C LEU A 564 11.58 -15.96 14.22
N GLU A 565 11.72 -17.22 13.82
CA GLU A 565 12.69 -17.61 12.79
C GLU A 565 12.28 -17.04 11.42
N GLY A 566 13.25 -16.67 10.59
CA GLY A 566 13.04 -15.96 9.32
C GLY A 566 12.06 -16.63 8.35
N GLU A 567 12.10 -17.96 8.19
CA GLU A 567 11.16 -18.67 7.27
C GLU A 567 9.72 -18.56 7.77
N LEU A 568 9.51 -18.76 9.07
CA LEU A 568 8.21 -18.71 9.70
C LEU A 568 7.65 -17.28 9.72
N LEU A 569 8.51 -16.29 10.00
CA LEU A 569 8.15 -14.88 9.91
C LEU A 569 7.72 -14.50 8.49
N ASN A 570 8.51 -14.89 7.49
CA ASN A 570 8.17 -14.65 6.10
C ASN A 570 6.81 -15.27 5.74
N ALA A 571 6.55 -16.51 6.19
CA ALA A 571 5.28 -17.18 5.97
C ALA A 571 4.09 -16.43 6.61
N MET A 572 4.25 -15.94 7.83
CA MET A 572 3.24 -15.17 8.55
C MET A 572 2.94 -13.84 7.85
N MET A 573 3.96 -13.03 7.55
CA MET A 573 3.79 -11.70 6.95
C MET A 573 3.27 -11.77 5.51
N CYS A 574 3.76 -12.72 4.71
CA CYS A 574 3.25 -12.91 3.35
C CYS A 574 1.80 -13.42 3.38
N GLY A 575 1.54 -14.45 4.19
CA GLY A 575 0.22 -15.06 4.31
C GLY A 575 -0.85 -14.12 4.84
N GLU A 576 -0.51 -13.21 5.74
CA GLU A 576 -1.46 -12.19 6.22
C GLU A 576 -1.82 -11.19 5.12
N SER A 577 -0.83 -10.75 4.35
CA SER A 577 -1.05 -9.75 3.29
C SER A 577 -1.87 -10.26 2.10
N TRP A 578 -1.96 -11.57 1.90
CA TRP A 578 -2.57 -12.17 0.72
C TRP A 578 -4.10 -12.28 0.84
N PRO A 579 -4.85 -12.29 -0.27
CA PRO A 579 -6.30 -12.32 -0.22
C PRO A 579 -6.83 -13.58 0.47
N ALA A 580 -7.70 -13.36 1.46
CA ALA A 580 -8.34 -14.42 2.24
C ALA A 580 -9.03 -15.49 1.36
N THR A 581 -9.62 -15.10 0.22
CA THR A 581 -10.27 -16.03 -0.71
C THR A 581 -9.31 -17.03 -1.35
N LEU A 582 -8.02 -16.68 -1.46
CA LEU A 582 -7.00 -17.49 -2.10
C LEU A 582 -6.33 -18.44 -1.12
N ILE A 583 -6.07 -17.96 0.10
CA ILE A 583 -5.40 -18.77 1.13
C ILE A 583 -6.44 -19.58 1.93
N TRP A 584 -7.63 -19.03 2.11
CA TRP A 584 -8.72 -19.58 2.93
C TRP A 584 -9.99 -19.86 2.11
N PRO A 585 -9.99 -20.78 1.13
CA PRO A 585 -11.21 -21.10 0.38
C PRO A 585 -12.33 -21.52 1.34
N SER A 586 -13.34 -20.64 1.48
CA SER A 586 -14.62 -20.74 2.18
C SER A 586 -14.65 -21.34 3.61
N ARG A 587 -15.10 -20.50 4.56
CA ARG A 587 -16.06 -20.95 5.58
C ARG A 587 -17.33 -21.40 4.85
N TYR A 588 -17.72 -22.65 5.04
CA TYR A 588 -19.13 -23.05 4.93
C TYR A 588 -19.68 -23.18 6.34
#